data_AF-A0A534IFW0-F1
#
_entry.id   AF-A0A534IFW0-F1
#
_cell.length_a   1.000
_cell.length_b   1.000
_cell.length_c   1.000
_cell.angle_alpha   90.00
_cell.angle_beta   90.00
_cell.angle_gamma   90.00
#
_symmetry.space_group_name_H-M   'P 1'
#
loop_
_entity.id
_entity.type
_entity.pdbx_description
1 polymer ?
#
loop_
_entity_poly.entity_id
_entity_poly.type
_entity_poly.pdbx_seq_one_letter_code
_entity_poly.pdbx_strand_id
1 'polypeptide(L)'
;MARMHARRKGRSGSKRPLTAKSPDWVPVEADEVEETVARLAAQGKRSAEIGLILRDQYAVPNVRLATGKTVSEIMRARGTKFEMPEDLGDLMRKAVELQTHLKAHPRDLSNLRGLQLIESKIRRLARYYQGEGVLPPAWDYSVKIQELAAK
;
A
#
# COMPACT_ATOMS: atom_id res chain seq x y z
N MET A 1 -2.06 -22.54 -1.72
CA MET A 1 -2.70 -21.87 -0.56
C MET A 1 -3.98 -21.19 -1.01
N ALA A 2 -5.04 -21.27 -0.21
CA ALA A 2 -6.27 -20.53 -0.46
C ALA A 2 -6.07 -19.04 -0.14
N ARG A 3 -6.88 -18.17 -0.76
CA ARG A 3 -6.87 -16.73 -0.43
C ARG A 3 -7.45 -16.53 0.97
N MET A 4 -6.91 -15.57 1.73
CA MET A 4 -7.22 -15.35 3.15
C MET A 4 -8.71 -15.37 3.53
N HIS A 5 -9.56 -14.69 2.75
CA HIS A 5 -11.00 -14.60 3.00
C HIS A 5 -11.83 -15.15 1.83
N ALA A 6 -11.24 -15.97 0.96
CA ALA A 6 -11.92 -16.55 -0.18
C ALA A 6 -11.50 -18.01 -0.41
N ARG A 7 -12.47 -18.86 -0.75
CA ARG A 7 -12.25 -20.30 -1.01
C ARG A 7 -11.48 -20.59 -2.32
N ARG A 8 -11.02 -19.57 -3.04
CA ARG A 8 -10.31 -19.67 -4.31
C ARG A 8 -8.81 -19.91 -4.10
N LYS A 9 -8.19 -20.65 -5.02
CA LYS A 9 -6.75 -21.03 -5.00
C LYS A 9 -5.92 -20.41 -6.13
N GLY A 10 -6.41 -19.34 -6.76
CA GLY A 10 -5.74 -18.70 -7.91
C GLY A 10 -4.33 -18.20 -7.58
N ARG A 11 -3.36 -18.55 -8.43
CA ARG A 11 -1.93 -18.17 -8.33
C ARG A 11 -1.58 -17.25 -9.50
N SER A 12 -1.42 -15.96 -9.19
CA SER A 12 -0.91 -14.95 -10.12
C SER A 12 -0.05 -13.97 -9.32
N GLY A 13 1.10 -13.59 -9.88
CA GLY A 13 2.07 -12.71 -9.24
C GLY A 13 3.26 -12.47 -10.16
N SER A 14 3.95 -11.35 -9.96
CA SER A 14 5.16 -11.02 -10.72
C SER A 14 6.28 -12.02 -10.40
N LYS A 15 6.90 -12.61 -11.44
CA LYS A 15 8.13 -13.39 -11.31
C LYS A 15 9.32 -12.48 -11.58
N ARG A 16 10.10 -12.19 -10.54
CA ARG A 16 11.29 -11.34 -10.67
C ARG A 16 12.41 -12.11 -11.38
N PRO A 17 13.21 -11.46 -12.25
CA PRO A 17 14.42 -12.06 -12.80
C PRO A 17 15.44 -12.31 -11.68
N LEU A 18 16.25 -13.37 -11.83
CA LEU A 18 17.29 -13.76 -10.89
C LEU A 18 18.58 -12.96 -11.16
N THR A 19 18.51 -11.64 -11.02
CA THR A 19 19.64 -10.75 -11.31
C THR A 19 20.01 -9.97 -10.06
N ALA A 20 21.31 -9.95 -9.72
CA ALA A 20 21.83 -9.24 -8.57
C ALA A 20 22.18 -7.77 -8.86
N LYS A 21 22.33 -7.41 -10.15
CA LYS A 21 22.68 -6.07 -10.61
C LYS A 21 21.55 -5.46 -11.44
N SER A 22 21.52 -4.13 -11.49
CA SER A 22 20.68 -3.42 -12.46
C SER A 22 21.13 -3.78 -13.88
N PRO A 23 20.21 -3.93 -14.85
CA PRO A 23 20.58 -4.16 -16.24
C PRO A 23 21.36 -2.97 -16.83
N ASP A 24 22.31 -3.25 -17.72
CA ASP A 24 23.20 -2.23 -18.31
C ASP A 24 22.48 -1.20 -19.20
N TRP A 25 21.28 -1.53 -19.67
CA TRP A 25 20.47 -0.66 -20.52
C TRP A 25 19.66 0.37 -19.74
N VAL A 26 19.65 0.32 -18.41
CA VAL A 26 18.97 1.33 -17.58
C VAL A 26 19.81 2.62 -17.66
N PRO A 27 19.31 3.70 -18.29
CA PRO A 27 20.11 4.88 -18.55
C PRO A 27 20.21 5.82 -17.34
N VAL A 28 19.57 5.47 -16.23
CA VAL A 28 19.32 6.36 -15.08
C VAL A 28 20.24 5.97 -13.93
N GLU A 29 20.96 6.96 -13.40
CA GLU A 29 21.80 6.79 -12.22
C GLU A 29 20.99 6.65 -10.93
N ALA A 30 21.59 6.06 -9.90
CA ALA A 30 20.90 5.82 -8.62
C ALA A 30 20.35 7.10 -7.98
N ASP A 31 21.10 8.21 -8.08
CA ASP A 31 20.72 9.50 -7.49
C ASP A 31 19.51 10.13 -8.21
N GLU A 32 19.45 10.00 -9.53
CA GLU A 32 18.33 10.49 -10.35
C GLU A 32 17.04 9.68 -10.08
N VAL A 33 17.17 8.37 -9.82
CA VAL A 33 16.05 7.54 -9.37
C VAL A 33 15.53 8.01 -8.00
N GLU A 34 16.41 8.30 -7.05
CA GLU A 34 16.00 8.79 -5.73
C GLU A 34 15.31 10.16 -5.81
N GLU A 35 15.81 11.06 -6.66
CA GLU A 35 15.18 12.37 -6.90
C GLU A 35 13.81 12.24 -7.56
N THR A 36 13.70 11.35 -8.56
CA THR A 36 12.42 11.09 -9.23
C THR A 36 11.40 10.52 -8.26
N VAL A 37 11.80 9.58 -7.38
CA VAL A 37 10.93 9.06 -6.31
C VAL A 37 10.47 10.20 -5.39
N ALA A 38 11.39 11.06 -4.96
CA ALA A 38 11.05 12.18 -4.07
C ALA A 38 10.07 13.16 -4.73
N ARG A 39 10.27 13.48 -6.01
CA ARG A 39 9.37 14.35 -6.79
C ARG A 39 7.98 13.74 -6.92
N LEU A 40 7.87 12.45 -7.25
CA LEU A 40 6.57 11.77 -7.35
C LEU A 40 5.88 11.63 -6.00
N ALA A 41 6.65 11.42 -4.93
CA ALA A 41 6.13 11.41 -3.56
C ALA A 41 5.58 12.78 -3.15
N ALA A 42 6.26 13.87 -3.52
CA ALA A 42 5.79 15.24 -3.27
C ALA A 42 4.49 15.57 -4.04
N GLN A 43 4.27 14.92 -5.19
CA GLN A 43 2.99 14.97 -5.92
C GLN A 43 1.88 14.15 -5.24
N GLY A 44 2.15 13.48 -4.12
CA GLY A 44 1.18 12.67 -3.38
C GLY A 44 0.94 11.28 -3.96
N LYS A 45 1.80 10.79 -4.86
CA LYS A 45 1.67 9.45 -5.43
C LYS A 45 2.06 8.37 -4.40
N ARG A 46 1.40 7.22 -4.50
CA ARG A 46 1.63 6.08 -3.60
C ARG A 46 2.89 5.32 -3.99
N SER A 47 3.54 4.67 -3.04
CA SER A 47 4.77 3.89 -3.27
C SER A 47 4.61 2.83 -4.37
N ALA A 48 3.46 2.15 -4.42
CA ALA A 48 3.14 1.17 -5.46
C ALA A 48 2.97 1.80 -6.86
N GLU A 49 2.38 2.99 -6.92
CA GLU A 49 2.19 3.75 -8.17
C GLU A 49 3.53 4.30 -8.68
N ILE A 50 4.36 4.81 -7.78
CA ILE A 50 5.73 5.27 -8.10
C ILE A 50 6.53 4.14 -8.74
N GLY A 51 6.45 2.92 -8.19
CA GLY A 51 7.11 1.75 -8.78
C GLY A 51 6.63 1.41 -10.19
N LEU A 52 5.34 1.59 -10.48
CA LEU A 52 4.79 1.39 -11.84
C LEU A 52 5.30 2.47 -12.80
N ILE A 53 5.29 3.74 -12.39
CA ILE A 53 5.78 4.86 -13.20
C ILE A 53 7.25 4.69 -13.54
N LEU A 54 8.08 4.32 -12.56
CA LEU A 54 9.50 4.08 -12.78
C LEU A 54 9.75 2.95 -13.77
N ARG A 55 8.94 1.88 -13.70
CA ARG A 55 9.04 0.76 -14.64
C ARG A 55 8.60 1.14 -16.05
N ASP A 56 7.45 1.80 -16.18
CA ASP A 56 6.76 1.99 -17.47
C ASP A 56 7.25 3.24 -18.22
N GLN A 57 7.65 4.30 -17.51
CA GLN A 57 8.07 5.58 -18.12
C GLN A 57 9.59 5.76 -18.11
N TYR A 58 10.25 5.37 -17.02
CA TYR A 58 11.70 5.58 -16.82
C TYR A 58 12.53 4.33 -17.13
N ALA A 59 11.87 3.24 -17.52
CA ALA A 59 12.50 1.96 -17.84
C ALA A 59 13.37 1.40 -16.68
N VAL A 60 13.01 1.68 -15.42
CA VAL A 60 13.69 1.16 -14.22
C VAL A 60 12.93 -0.07 -13.70
N PRO A 61 13.40 -1.31 -13.93
CA PRO A 61 12.60 -2.51 -13.61
C PRO A 61 12.52 -2.80 -12.11
N ASN A 62 13.55 -2.43 -11.35
CA ASN A 62 13.64 -2.70 -9.92
C ASN A 62 14.47 -1.64 -9.21
N VAL A 63 13.78 -0.77 -8.48
CA VAL A 63 14.38 0.33 -7.69
C VAL A 63 15.40 -0.20 -6.67
N ARG A 64 15.15 -1.37 -6.07
CA ARG A 64 16.06 -1.96 -5.09
C ARG A 64 17.38 -2.40 -5.71
N LEU A 65 17.37 -2.84 -6.98
CA LEU A 65 18.61 -3.21 -7.68
C LEU A 65 19.38 -1.98 -8.17
N ALA A 66 18.67 -0.91 -8.52
CA ALA A 66 19.29 0.33 -8.98
C ALA A 66 19.92 1.14 -7.82
N THR A 67 19.22 1.27 -6.69
CA THR A 67 19.60 2.18 -5.59
C THR A 67 20.04 1.48 -4.31
N GLY A 68 19.83 0.17 -4.20
CA GLY A 68 20.04 -0.59 -2.96
C GLY A 68 18.94 -0.42 -1.91
N LYS A 69 18.04 0.56 -2.06
CA LYS A 69 16.95 0.88 -1.12
C LYS A 69 15.59 0.55 -1.72
N THR A 70 14.58 0.32 -0.88
CA THR A 70 13.19 0.23 -1.34
C THR A 70 12.57 1.61 -1.55
N VAL A 71 11.52 1.70 -2.38
CA VAL A 71 10.79 2.97 -2.60
C VAL A 71 10.33 3.57 -1.27
N SER A 72 9.81 2.74 -0.36
CA SER A 72 9.37 3.17 0.97
C SER A 72 10.51 3.67 1.86
N GLU A 73 11.70 3.09 1.76
CA GLU A 73 12.91 3.59 2.45
C GLU A 73 13.36 4.95 1.90
N ILE A 74 13.36 5.12 0.58
CA ILE A 74 13.72 6.39 -0.08
C ILE A 74 12.75 7.50 0.35
N MET A 75 11.44 7.22 0.34
CA MET A 75 10.42 8.16 0.79
C MET A 75 10.60 8.54 2.27
N ARG A 76 10.92 7.56 3.14
CA ARG A 76 11.18 7.81 4.56
C ARG A 76 12.43 8.66 4.77
N ALA A 77 13.51 8.37 4.03
CA ALA A 77 14.77 9.10 4.13
C ALA A 77 14.61 10.58 3.72
N ARG A 78 13.77 10.85 2.72
CA ARG A 78 13.46 12.21 2.23
C ARG A 78 12.41 12.96 3.08
N GLY A 79 11.90 12.34 4.16
CA GLY A 79 10.99 12.98 5.10
C GLY A 79 9.50 12.90 4.74
N THR A 80 9.11 12.18 3.68
CA THR A 80 7.71 11.93 3.36
C THR A 80 7.15 10.90 4.35
N LYS A 81 6.72 11.37 5.53
CA LYS A 81 6.04 10.53 6.52
C LYS A 81 4.58 10.38 6.14
N PHE A 82 4.20 9.16 5.79
CA PHE A 82 2.79 8.78 5.85
C PHE A 82 2.41 8.62 7.32
N GLU A 83 1.32 9.28 7.75
CA GLU A 83 0.76 9.13 9.09
C GLU A 83 0.35 7.67 9.40
N MET A 84 0.07 6.90 8.35
CA MET A 84 -0.36 5.52 8.43
C MET A 84 0.17 4.73 7.23
N PRO A 85 0.44 3.41 7.37
CA PRO A 85 0.76 2.55 6.23
C PRO A 85 -0.27 2.64 5.09
N GLU A 86 0.21 2.66 3.84
CA GLU A 86 -0.63 2.85 2.65
C GLU A 86 -1.72 1.78 2.51
N ASP A 87 -1.36 0.52 2.79
CA ASP A 87 -2.23 -0.65 2.70
C ASP A 87 -3.39 -0.59 3.71
N LEU A 88 -3.10 -0.16 4.93
CA LEU A 88 -4.10 0.07 5.98
C LEU A 88 -5.04 1.21 5.55
N GLY A 89 -4.49 2.32 5.06
CA GLY A 89 -5.28 3.45 4.55
C GLY A 89 -6.19 3.09 3.38
N ASP A 90 -5.73 2.22 2.48
CA ASP A 90 -6.54 1.71 1.36
C ASP A 90 -7.73 0.87 1.82
N LEU A 91 -7.52 -0.03 2.79
CA LEU A 91 -8.61 -0.82 3.35
C LEU A 91 -9.60 0.05 4.11
N MET A 92 -9.13 1.07 4.82
CA MET A 92 -9.99 2.01 5.54
C MET A 92 -10.85 2.83 4.58
N ARG A 93 -10.28 3.40 3.50
CA ARG A 93 -11.06 4.08 2.45
C ARG A 93 -12.16 3.19 1.90
N LYS A 94 -11.81 1.95 1.54
CA LYS A 94 -12.78 0.98 1.03
C LYS A 94 -13.87 0.61 2.04
N ALA A 95 -13.52 0.55 3.33
CA ALA A 95 -14.49 0.29 4.40
C ALA A 95 -15.48 1.45 4.55
N VAL A 96 -14.99 2.70 4.50
CA VAL A 96 -15.84 3.90 4.54
C VAL A 96 -16.80 3.93 3.35
N GLU A 97 -16.31 3.71 2.13
CA GLU A 97 -17.15 3.64 0.93
C GLU A 97 -18.26 2.57 1.07
N LEU A 98 -17.91 1.35 1.52
CA LEU A 98 -18.90 0.30 1.74
C LEU A 98 -19.90 0.65 2.85
N GLN A 99 -19.45 1.33 3.91
CA GLN A 99 -20.34 1.77 4.97
C GLN A 99 -21.33 2.84 4.48
N THR A 100 -20.88 3.77 3.62
CA THR A 100 -21.78 4.75 2.98
C THR A 100 -22.81 4.08 2.07
N HIS A 101 -22.41 3.07 1.29
CA HIS A 101 -23.33 2.27 0.48
C HIS A 101 -24.37 1.53 1.33
N LEU A 102 -23.93 0.88 2.41
CA LEU A 102 -24.82 0.11 3.30
C LEU A 102 -25.78 1.00 4.11
N LYS A 103 -25.42 2.27 4.37
CA LYS A 103 -26.36 3.25 4.94
C LYS A 103 -27.55 3.51 4.01
N ALA A 104 -27.31 3.61 2.70
CA ALA A 104 -28.37 3.76 1.71
C ALA A 104 -29.10 2.43 1.43
N HIS A 105 -28.39 1.30 1.50
CA HIS A 105 -28.90 -0.02 1.16
C HIS A 105 -28.66 -1.05 2.28
N PRO A 106 -29.42 -0.98 3.40
CA PRO A 106 -29.19 -1.83 4.57
C PRO A 106 -29.51 -3.31 4.34
N ARG A 107 -30.26 -3.65 3.29
CA ARG A 107 -30.65 -5.03 2.95
C ARG A 107 -29.61 -5.76 2.09
N ASP A 108 -28.51 -5.11 1.72
CA ASP A 108 -27.43 -5.72 0.94
C ASP A 108 -26.53 -6.60 1.82
N LEU A 109 -26.98 -7.83 2.07
CA LEU A 109 -26.28 -8.80 2.94
C LEU A 109 -24.92 -9.23 2.38
N SER A 110 -24.74 -9.20 1.05
CA SER A 110 -23.48 -9.56 0.41
C SER A 110 -22.39 -8.56 0.75
N ASN A 111 -22.70 -7.27 0.61
CA ASN A 111 -21.77 -6.19 0.96
C ASN A 111 -21.61 -6.03 2.48
N LEU A 112 -22.62 -6.33 3.29
CA LEU A 112 -22.47 -6.42 4.75
C LEU A 112 -21.42 -7.46 5.14
N ARG A 113 -21.48 -8.66 4.56
CA ARG A 113 -20.44 -9.69 4.73
C ARG A 113 -19.08 -9.20 4.20
N GLY A 114 -19.07 -8.49 3.07
CA GLY A 114 -17.86 -7.88 2.50
C GLY A 114 -17.19 -6.90 3.48
N LEU A 115 -17.96 -6.03 4.11
CA LEU A 115 -17.49 -5.09 5.13
C LEU A 115 -16.85 -5.82 6.31
N GLN A 116 -17.53 -6.83 6.88
CA GLN A 116 -16.98 -7.63 8.00
C GLN A 116 -15.63 -8.28 7.67
N LEU A 117 -15.44 -8.75 6.43
CA LEU A 117 -14.18 -9.33 5.99
C LEU A 117 -13.07 -8.27 5.85
N ILE A 118 -13.41 -7.07 5.39
CA ILE A 118 -12.47 -5.95 5.30
C ILE A 118 -12.06 -5.49 6.69
N GLU A 119 -13.01 -5.31 7.61
CA GLU A 119 -12.73 -4.98 9.01
C GLU A 119 -11.83 -6.02 9.68
N SER A 120 -12.11 -7.31 9.43
CA SER A 120 -11.26 -8.40 9.93
C SER A 120 -9.82 -8.30 9.40
N LYS A 121 -9.64 -7.91 8.13
CA LYS A 121 -8.31 -7.69 7.55
C LYS A 121 -7.61 -6.47 8.16
N ILE A 122 -8.35 -5.37 8.37
CA ILE A 122 -7.84 -4.16 9.01
C ILE A 122 -7.33 -4.47 10.42
N ARG A 123 -8.12 -5.17 11.24
CA ARG A 123 -7.71 -5.59 12.61
C ARG A 123 -6.47 -6.50 12.62
N ARG A 124 -6.28 -7.30 11.58
CA ARG A 124 -5.07 -8.13 11.44
C ARG A 124 -3.84 -7.30 11.10
N LEU A 125 -3.96 -6.36 10.16
CA LEU A 125 -2.85 -5.47 9.80
C LEU A 125 -2.51 -4.51 10.92
N ALA A 126 -3.50 -3.97 11.63
CA ALA A 126 -3.29 -3.14 12.80
C ALA A 126 -2.43 -3.85 13.85
N ARG A 127 -2.77 -5.09 14.22
CA ARG A 127 -1.97 -5.91 15.14
C ARG A 127 -0.54 -6.13 14.66
N TYR A 128 -0.35 -6.37 13.36
CA TYR A 128 0.98 -6.53 12.77
C TYR A 128 1.81 -5.25 12.93
N TYR A 129 1.26 -4.11 12.52
CA TYR A 129 1.97 -2.84 12.60
C TYR A 129 2.17 -2.31 14.02
N GLN A 130 1.30 -2.69 14.97
CA GLN A 130 1.52 -2.46 16.40
C GLN A 130 2.70 -3.29 16.91
N GLY A 131 2.82 -4.55 16.50
CA GLY A 131 3.95 -5.42 16.85
C GLY A 131 5.29 -4.94 16.29
N GLU A 132 5.28 -4.39 15.08
CA GLU A 132 6.46 -3.79 14.42
C GLU A 132 6.79 -2.38 14.94
N GLY A 133 6.00 -1.81 15.85
CA GLY A 133 6.21 -0.46 16.39
C GLY A 133 5.94 0.67 15.39
N VAL A 134 5.29 0.37 14.25
CA VAL A 134 4.92 1.37 13.24
C VAL A 134 3.66 2.13 13.66
N LEU A 135 2.72 1.44 14.32
CA LEU A 135 1.52 2.06 14.89
C LEU A 135 1.60 2.11 16.42
N PRO A 136 1.05 3.16 17.06
CA PRO A 136 0.89 3.20 18.50
C PRO A 136 0.04 2.03 19.01
N PRO A 137 0.33 1.48 20.22
CA PRO A 137 -0.48 0.42 20.82
C PRO A 137 -1.91 0.87 21.13
N ALA A 138 -2.12 2.17 21.35
CA ALA A 138 -3.43 2.78 21.56
C ALA A 138 -4.23 3.04 20.26
N TRP A 139 -3.71 2.61 19.09
CA TRP A 139 -4.42 2.80 17.83
C TRP A 139 -5.72 1.99 17.80
N ASP A 140 -6.85 2.69 17.60
CA ASP A 140 -8.16 2.06 17.44
C ASP A 140 -8.78 2.41 16.07
N TYR A 141 -9.29 1.38 15.43
CA TYR A 141 -9.99 1.44 14.15
C TYR A 141 -11.29 2.24 14.25
N SER A 142 -12.05 2.08 15.34
CA SER A 142 -13.40 2.66 15.46
C SER A 142 -13.37 4.20 15.40
N VAL A 143 -12.43 4.80 16.14
CA VAL A 143 -12.18 6.25 16.17
C VAL A 143 -11.68 6.75 14.81
N LYS A 144 -10.72 6.02 14.21
CA LYS A 144 -10.10 6.46 12.97
C LYS A 144 -11.04 6.40 11.76
N ILE A 145 -11.97 5.46 11.72
CA ILE A 145 -13.05 5.46 10.70
C ILE A 145 -13.89 6.71 10.82
N GLN A 146 -14.30 7.09 12.03
CA GLN A 146 -15.17 8.25 12.24
C GLN A 146 -14.49 9.53 11.77
N GLU A 147 -13.20 9.69 12.05
CA GLU A 147 -12.39 10.80 11.53
C GLU A 147 -12.32 10.80 10.00
N LEU A 148 -12.15 9.63 9.38
CA LEU A 148 -12.06 9.49 7.92
C LEU A 148 -13.40 9.65 7.21
N ALA A 149 -14.51 9.35 7.87
CA ALA A 149 -15.86 9.53 7.34
C ALA A 149 -16.40 10.95 7.56
N ALA A 150 -15.79 11.72 8.46
CA ALA A 150 -16.12 13.12 8.73
C ALA A 150 -15.36 14.12 7.85
N LYS A 151 -14.27 13.66 7.20
CA LYS A 151 -13.54 14.38 6.15
C LYS A 151 -14.15 14.10 4.79
#